data_AF-A0A519ZHF0-F1
#
_entry.id   AF-A0A519ZHF0-F1
#
_cell.length_a   1.000
_cell.length_b   1.000
_cell.length_c   1.000
_cell.angle_alpha   90.00
_cell.angle_beta   90.00
_cell.angle_gamma   90.00
#
_symmetry.space_group_name_H-M   'P 1'
#
loop_
_entity.id
_entity.type
_entity.pdbx_description
1 polymer ?
#
loop_
_entity_poly.entity_id
_entity_poly.type
_entity_poly.pdbx_seq_one_letter_code
_entity_poly.pdbx_strand_id
1 'polypeptide(L)'
;MSELLPTPVSRPDLLRVSYDDYRALPAIANSDLSRLRDALDGRPPRTDSGSGALSFGTAFHTAILEPDEYQPGQPGLNDTLIWWLVEGVKLNTELNRLLENGLTERSALFTEPTTDTMCKLRADLVLDQPGQPYTIVDFKTTMARDAEHFRWLGTKAPRAMAACGAFL
;
A
#
# COMPACT_ATOMS: atom_id res chain seq x y z
N MET A 1 32.58 -0.98 -28.86
CA MET A 1 31.49 -1.49 -28.00
C MET A 1 30.88 -0.27 -27.34
N SER A 2 29.82 0.28 -27.92
CA SER A 2 29.13 1.44 -27.34
C SER A 2 28.39 0.98 -26.09
N GLU A 3 28.81 1.47 -24.94
CA GLU A 3 28.03 1.36 -23.71
C GLU A 3 26.69 2.05 -23.94
N LEU A 4 25.62 1.26 -23.98
CA LEU A 4 24.25 1.77 -23.90
C LEU A 4 24.14 2.49 -22.56
N LEU A 5 24.19 3.82 -22.56
CA LEU A 5 23.75 4.61 -21.43
C LEU A 5 22.36 4.09 -21.03
N PRO A 6 22.12 3.69 -19.77
CA PRO A 6 20.81 3.25 -19.36
C PRO A 6 19.83 4.39 -19.67
N THR A 7 18.85 4.11 -20.53
CA THR A 7 17.73 5.01 -20.76
C THR A 7 17.22 5.47 -19.39
N PRO A 8 17.08 6.78 -19.14
CA PRO A 8 16.53 7.25 -17.88
C PRO A 8 15.19 6.51 -17.69
N VAL A 9 15.09 5.73 -16.61
CA VAL A 9 13.88 5.00 -16.30
C VAL A 9 12.80 6.04 -16.14
N SER A 10 11.92 6.15 -17.14
CA SER A 10 10.83 7.10 -17.12
C SER A 10 9.99 6.78 -15.89
N ARG A 11 9.78 7.78 -15.04
CA ARG A 11 8.91 7.64 -13.88
C ARG A 11 7.51 7.32 -14.41
N PRO A 12 6.82 6.29 -13.91
CA PRO A 12 5.46 6.00 -14.35
C PRO A 12 4.54 7.13 -13.90
N ASP A 13 3.54 7.43 -14.72
CA ASP A 13 2.56 8.46 -14.40
C ASP A 13 1.75 8.06 -13.15
N LEU A 14 1.54 9.01 -12.25
CA LEU A 14 0.71 8.84 -11.06
C LEU A 14 -0.75 9.15 -11.43
N LEU A 15 -1.50 8.09 -11.69
CA LEU A 15 -2.89 8.14 -12.11
C LEU A 15 -3.82 8.23 -10.89
N ARG A 16 -4.90 9.00 -11.04
CA ARG A 16 -6.04 8.97 -10.11
C ARG A 16 -7.15 8.15 -10.73
N VAL A 17 -7.30 6.92 -10.25
CA VAL A 17 -8.25 5.92 -10.76
C VAL A 17 -9.12 5.47 -9.58
N SER A 18 -10.43 5.27 -9.79
CA SER A 18 -11.30 4.73 -8.76
C SER A 18 -10.83 3.34 -8.32
N TYR A 19 -11.19 2.91 -7.11
CA TYR A 19 -10.78 1.59 -6.62
C TYR A 19 -11.28 0.45 -7.52
N ASP A 20 -12.53 0.53 -7.95
CA ASP A 20 -13.15 -0.48 -8.80
C ASP A 20 -12.51 -0.53 -10.19
N ASP A 21 -12.27 0.64 -10.80
CA ASP A 21 -11.58 0.70 -12.09
C ASP A 21 -10.15 0.16 -11.97
N TYR A 22 -9.41 0.53 -10.92
CA TYR A 22 -8.07 0.01 -10.66
C TYR A 22 -8.07 -1.52 -10.53
N ARG A 23 -9.05 -2.09 -9.82
CA ARG A 23 -9.23 -3.53 -9.69
C ARG A 23 -9.52 -4.20 -11.03
N ALA A 24 -10.31 -3.57 -11.88
CA ALA A 24 -10.69 -4.07 -13.20
C ALA A 24 -9.56 -4.02 -14.25
N LEU A 25 -8.50 -3.22 -14.04
CA LEU A 25 -7.39 -3.12 -15.00
C LEU A 25 -6.75 -4.50 -15.28
N PRO A 26 -6.51 -4.87 -16.56
CA PRO A 26 -5.91 -6.15 -16.96
C PRO A 26 -4.37 -6.14 -16.79
N ALA A 27 -3.90 -5.71 -15.63
CA ALA A 27 -2.49 -5.63 -15.26
C ALA A 27 -2.25 -6.33 -13.92
N ILE A 28 -1.05 -6.88 -13.73
CA ILE A 28 -0.70 -7.72 -12.58
C ILE A 28 -0.37 -6.85 -11.37
N ALA A 29 -1.10 -7.04 -10.26
CA ALA A 29 -0.76 -6.42 -8.98
C ALA A 29 0.06 -7.35 -8.08
N ASN A 30 0.71 -6.81 -7.06
CA ASN A 30 1.44 -7.60 -6.06
C ASN A 30 0.54 -8.65 -5.34
N SER A 31 -0.75 -8.35 -5.16
CA SER A 31 -1.71 -9.31 -4.62
C SER A 31 -1.91 -10.51 -5.53
N ASP A 32 -1.83 -10.32 -6.85
CA ASP A 32 -2.01 -11.40 -7.83
C ASP A 32 -0.79 -12.33 -7.82
N LEU A 33 0.42 -11.76 -7.73
CA LEU A 33 1.65 -12.52 -7.55
C LEU A 33 1.65 -13.32 -6.23
N SER A 34 1.14 -12.72 -5.15
CA SER A 34 1.01 -13.40 -3.86
C SER A 34 0.04 -14.58 -3.92
N ARG A 35 -1.10 -14.43 -4.62
CA ARG A 35 -2.06 -15.51 -4.85
C ARG A 35 -1.49 -16.62 -5.73
N LEU A 36 -0.79 -16.26 -6.81
CA LEU A 36 -0.12 -17.21 -7.70
C LEU A 36 0.89 -18.04 -6.92
N ARG A 37 1.75 -17.40 -6.12
CA ARG A 37 2.70 -18.10 -5.26
C ARG A 37 2.00 -19.05 -4.30
N ASP A 38 0.99 -18.57 -3.58
CA ASP A 38 0.27 -19.42 -2.60
C ASP A 38 -0.36 -20.64 -3.30
N ALA A 39 -0.91 -20.47 -4.52
CA ALA A 39 -1.43 -21.57 -5.33
C ALA A 39 -0.33 -22.55 -5.79
N LEU A 40 0.83 -22.05 -6.22
CA LEU A 40 1.98 -22.87 -6.59
C LEU A 40 2.53 -23.67 -5.39
N ASP A 41 2.48 -23.10 -4.19
CA ASP A 41 2.84 -23.76 -2.93
C ASP A 41 1.77 -24.77 -2.45
N GLY A 42 0.67 -24.94 -3.19
CA GLY A 42 -0.45 -25.81 -2.80
C GLY A 42 -1.19 -25.32 -1.55
N ARG A 43 -1.05 -24.04 -1.19
CA ARG A 43 -1.77 -23.45 -0.06
C ARG A 43 -3.23 -23.26 -0.46
N PRO A 44 -4.19 -23.56 0.44
CA PRO A 44 -5.59 -23.27 0.16
C PRO A 44 -5.76 -21.77 -0.12
N PRO A 45 -6.67 -21.39 -1.02
CA PRO A 45 -7.05 -19.99 -1.19
C PRO A 45 -7.38 -19.42 0.19
N ARG A 46 -6.84 -18.24 0.50
CA ARG A 46 -7.20 -17.55 1.75
C ARG A 46 -8.71 -17.33 1.72
N THR A 47 -9.45 -18.14 2.48
CA THR A 47 -10.87 -17.93 2.69
C THR A 47 -11.05 -16.56 3.35
N ASP A 48 -12.12 -15.84 3.03
CA ASP A 48 -12.45 -14.49 3.53
C ASP A 48 -12.63 -14.39 5.06
N SER A 49 -12.20 -15.41 5.80
CA SER A 49 -11.99 -15.48 7.26
C SER A 49 -11.16 -14.34 7.88
N GLY A 50 -10.74 -13.34 7.09
CA GLY A 50 -10.15 -12.08 7.55
C GLY A 50 -11.03 -10.85 7.31
N SER A 51 -12.33 -11.00 7.02
CA SER A 51 -13.21 -9.88 6.66
C SER A 51 -13.12 -8.71 7.64
N GLY A 52 -13.04 -8.98 8.95
CA GLY A 52 -12.92 -7.96 9.99
C GLY A 52 -11.56 -7.23 10.02
N ALA A 53 -10.45 -7.94 9.80
CA ALA A 53 -9.12 -7.32 9.78
C ALA A 53 -8.87 -6.55 8.48
N LEU A 54 -9.34 -7.09 7.35
CA LEU A 54 -9.30 -6.42 6.06
C LEU A 54 -10.22 -5.19 6.07
N SER A 55 -11.45 -5.30 6.60
CA SER A 55 -12.36 -4.17 6.71
C SER A 55 -11.83 -3.10 7.67
N PHE A 56 -11.23 -3.48 8.79
CA PHE A 56 -10.59 -2.55 9.72
C PHE A 56 -9.43 -1.81 9.06
N GLY A 57 -8.55 -2.53 8.36
CA GLY A 57 -7.46 -1.93 7.60
C GLY A 57 -7.98 -0.96 6.53
N THR A 58 -8.97 -1.38 5.73
CA THR A 58 -9.60 -0.52 4.72
C THR A 58 -10.20 0.75 5.33
N ALA A 59 -10.97 0.62 6.42
CA ALA A 59 -11.55 1.76 7.12
C ALA A 59 -10.48 2.73 7.63
N PHE A 60 -9.37 2.21 8.16
CA PHE A 60 -8.25 3.04 8.60
C PHE A 60 -7.59 3.78 7.43
N HIS A 61 -7.33 3.11 6.30
CA HIS A 61 -6.76 3.76 5.11
C HIS A 61 -7.67 4.88 4.60
N THR A 62 -8.97 4.65 4.49
CA THR A 62 -9.92 5.70 4.10
C THR A 62 -9.88 6.85 5.10
N ALA A 63 -9.93 6.58 6.41
CA ALA A 63 -9.93 7.63 7.43
C ALA A 63 -8.67 8.51 7.41
N ILE A 64 -7.50 7.95 7.11
CA ILE A 64 -6.23 8.70 7.11
C ILE A 64 -5.92 9.35 5.76
N LEU A 65 -6.26 8.73 4.64
CA LEU A 65 -5.85 9.17 3.29
C LEU A 65 -6.96 9.91 2.52
N GLU A 66 -8.21 9.55 2.78
CA GLU A 66 -9.40 10.05 2.08
C GLU A 66 -10.54 10.29 3.10
N PRO A 67 -10.33 11.15 4.13
CA PRO A 67 -11.24 11.28 5.28
C PRO A 67 -12.67 11.69 4.88
N ASP A 68 -12.83 12.43 3.79
CA ASP A 68 -14.12 12.85 3.27
C ASP A 68 -14.95 11.67 2.72
N GLU A 69 -14.31 10.55 2.40
CA GLU A 69 -14.95 9.32 1.92
C GLU A 69 -15.23 8.31 3.07
N TYR A 70 -14.83 8.62 4.31
CA TYR A 70 -15.01 7.72 5.45
C TYR A 70 -16.48 7.60 5.85
N GLN A 71 -16.98 6.36 5.94
CA GLN A 71 -18.34 6.05 6.35
C GLN A 71 -18.36 5.34 7.71
N PRO A 72 -18.82 6.01 8.79
CA PRO A 72 -18.87 5.42 10.12
C PRO A 72 -20.01 4.41 10.28
N GLY A 73 -19.96 3.60 11.34
CA GLY A 73 -21.08 2.74 11.75
C GLY A 73 -21.17 1.42 10.98
N GLN A 74 -20.10 0.98 10.34
CA GLN A 74 -20.05 -0.33 9.71
C GLN A 74 -20.15 -1.46 10.76
N PRO A 75 -20.97 -2.52 10.54
CA PRO A 75 -21.12 -3.59 11.51
C PRO A 75 -19.79 -4.25 11.89
N GLY A 76 -19.50 -4.30 13.20
CA GLY A 76 -18.28 -4.90 13.74
C GLY A 76 -17.02 -4.03 13.65
N LEU A 77 -17.14 -2.80 13.13
CA LEU A 77 -16.06 -1.82 13.11
C LEU A 77 -16.11 -0.93 14.36
N ASN A 78 -14.94 -0.63 14.95
CA ASN A 78 -14.83 0.31 16.05
C ASN A 78 -14.31 1.66 15.53
N ASP A 79 -15.23 2.56 15.19
CA ASP A 79 -14.91 3.90 14.64
C ASP A 79 -14.02 4.72 15.58
N THR A 80 -14.24 4.65 16.89
CA THR A 80 -13.42 5.36 17.87
C THR A 80 -11.97 4.91 17.81
N LEU A 81 -11.75 3.60 17.71
CA LEU A 81 -10.40 3.05 17.58
C LEU A 81 -9.74 3.48 16.27
N ILE A 82 -10.49 3.51 15.16
CA ILE A 82 -9.98 3.99 13.86
C ILE A 82 -9.46 5.42 14.00
N TRP A 83 -10.27 6.34 14.51
CA TRP A 83 -9.85 7.73 14.66
C TRP A 83 -8.72 7.92 15.68
N TRP A 84 -8.68 7.12 16.75
CA TRP A 84 -7.53 7.11 17.66
C TRP A 84 -6.22 6.71 16.96
N LEU A 85 -6.25 5.74 16.05
CA LEU A 85 -5.08 5.39 15.25
C LEU A 85 -4.69 6.52 14.29
N VAL A 86 -5.66 7.18 13.65
CA VAL A 86 -5.42 8.34 12.78
C VAL A 86 -4.70 9.45 13.54
N GLU A 87 -5.24 9.83 14.70
CA GLU A 87 -4.64 10.86 15.55
C GLU A 87 -3.24 10.42 16.04
N GLY A 88 -3.07 9.15 16.43
CA GLY A 88 -1.78 8.61 16.80
C GLY A 88 -0.71 8.75 15.70
N VAL A 89 -1.08 8.54 14.44
CA VAL A 89 -0.17 8.78 13.30
C VAL A 89 0.13 10.26 13.12
N LYS A 90 -0.89 11.13 13.20
CA LYS A 90 -0.74 12.58 13.02
C LYS A 90 0.07 13.27 14.13
N LEU A 91 0.15 12.67 15.33
CA LEU A 91 1.03 13.15 16.39
C LEU A 91 2.52 13.05 16.03
N ASN A 92 2.89 12.19 15.08
CA ASN A 92 4.25 12.13 14.57
C ASN A 92 4.45 13.25 13.53
N THR A 93 5.25 14.26 13.87
CA THR A 93 5.48 15.44 13.03
C THR A 93 5.99 15.09 11.62
N GLU A 94 6.83 14.08 11.49
CA GLU A 94 7.36 13.67 10.19
C GLU A 94 6.27 13.01 9.35
N LEU A 95 5.51 12.06 9.91
CA LEU A 95 4.40 11.43 9.18
C LEU A 95 3.31 12.43 8.81
N ASN A 96 3.00 13.36 9.71
CA ASN A 96 2.04 14.43 9.41
C ASN A 96 2.52 15.30 8.26
N ARG A 97 3.82 15.65 8.23
CA ARG A 97 4.43 16.36 7.10
C ARG A 97 4.33 15.54 5.80
N LEU A 98 4.56 14.23 5.85
CA LEU A 98 4.39 13.38 4.66
C LEU A 98 2.94 13.39 4.17
N LEU A 99 1.96 13.27 5.07
CA LEU A 99 0.53 13.30 4.73
C LEU A 99 0.11 14.64 4.10
N GLU A 100 0.62 15.76 4.62
CA GLU A 100 0.30 17.10 4.09
C GLU A 100 0.86 17.36 2.68
N ASN A 101 1.98 16.73 2.34
CA ASN A 101 2.71 17.00 1.09
C ASN A 101 2.61 15.87 0.06
N GLY A 102 2.09 14.71 0.45
CA GLY A 102 2.01 13.53 -0.40
C GLY A 102 0.71 13.46 -1.20
N LEU A 103 0.76 12.69 -2.29
CA LEU A 103 -0.38 12.33 -3.11
C LEU A 103 -0.95 11.00 -2.61
N THR A 104 -2.18 11.02 -2.14
CA THR A 104 -2.84 9.82 -1.62
C THR A 104 -3.38 8.94 -2.74
N GLU A 105 -3.38 7.62 -2.49
CA GLU A 105 -4.13 6.62 -3.26
C GLU A 105 -3.83 6.65 -4.78
N ARG A 106 -2.56 6.94 -5.13
CA ARG A 106 -2.13 7.05 -6.53
C ARG A 106 -1.81 5.70 -7.13
N SER A 107 -2.32 5.49 -8.34
CA SER A 107 -2.09 4.28 -9.12
C SER A 107 -0.99 4.51 -10.14
N ALA A 108 -0.22 3.48 -10.46
CA ALA A 108 0.75 3.51 -11.54
C ALA A 108 0.67 2.23 -12.36
N LEU A 109 0.84 2.39 -13.67
CA LEU A 109 0.98 1.30 -14.64
C LEU A 109 2.38 1.32 -15.20
N PHE A 110 2.98 0.14 -15.34
CA PHE A 110 4.33 0.01 -15.88
C PHE A 110 4.52 -1.40 -16.45
N THR A 111 5.39 -1.51 -17.44
CA THR A 111 5.81 -2.81 -17.97
C THR A 111 7.08 -3.25 -17.27
N GLU A 112 7.08 -4.47 -16.72
CA GLU A 112 8.28 -5.07 -16.15
C GLU A 112 9.22 -5.50 -17.29
N PRO A 113 10.46 -4.99 -17.34
CA PRO A 113 11.32 -5.12 -18.53
C PRO A 113 11.82 -6.53 -18.82
N THR A 114 11.88 -7.41 -17.82
CA THR A 114 12.43 -8.78 -17.98
C THR A 114 11.41 -9.72 -18.63
N THR A 115 10.15 -9.59 -18.26
CA THR A 115 9.05 -10.48 -18.65
C THR A 115 8.07 -9.84 -19.62
N ASP A 116 8.22 -8.55 -19.89
CA ASP A 116 7.28 -7.74 -20.68
C ASP A 116 5.85 -7.75 -20.09
N THR A 117 5.74 -7.97 -18.77
CA THR A 117 4.46 -8.08 -18.08
C THR A 117 3.94 -6.69 -17.71
N MET A 118 2.70 -6.39 -18.09
CA MET A 118 2.01 -5.19 -17.62
C MET A 118 1.66 -5.33 -16.13
N CYS A 119 2.25 -4.47 -15.31
CA CYS A 119 2.08 -4.43 -13.86
C CYS A 119 1.32 -3.20 -13.42
N LYS A 120 0.66 -3.31 -12.26
CA LYS A 120 -0.02 -2.20 -11.60
C LYS A 120 0.31 -2.14 -10.11
N LEU A 121 0.34 -0.93 -9.60
CA LEU A 121 0.35 -0.67 -8.16
C LEU A 121 -0.62 0.47 -7.83
N ARG A 122 -1.08 0.49 -6.58
CA ARG A 122 -1.78 1.60 -5.96
C ARG A 122 -1.11 1.82 -4.62
N ALA A 123 -0.51 2.99 -4.45
CA ALA A 123 0.23 3.37 -3.26
C ALA A 123 -0.65 4.23 -2.35
N ASP A 124 -0.56 3.99 -1.05
CA ASP A 124 -1.32 4.75 -0.06
C ASP A 124 -0.93 6.24 -0.08
N LEU A 125 0.37 6.52 -0.12
CA LEU A 125 0.89 7.88 -0.18
C LEU A 125 2.19 7.92 -0.99
N VAL A 126 2.28 8.89 -1.90
CA VAL A 126 3.45 9.10 -2.77
C VAL A 126 3.92 10.54 -2.65
N LEU A 127 5.20 10.74 -2.32
CA LEU A 127 5.83 12.06 -2.43
C LEU A 127 6.57 12.16 -3.75
N ASP A 128 6.20 13.15 -4.55
CA ASP A 128 6.88 13.49 -5.80
C ASP A 128 7.68 14.78 -5.64
N GLN A 129 8.94 14.63 -5.24
CA GLN A 129 9.85 15.77 -5.11
C GLN A 129 10.69 15.91 -6.40
N PRO A 130 10.78 17.13 -6.98
CA PRO A 130 11.61 17.38 -8.15
C PRO A 130 13.06 16.96 -7.91
N GLY A 131 13.63 16.21 -8.85
CA GLY A 131 15.02 15.75 -8.78
C GLY A 131 15.29 14.62 -7.77
N GLN A 132 14.25 14.08 -7.11
CA GLN A 132 14.37 12.95 -6.20
C GLN A 132 13.51 11.76 -6.67
N PRO A 133 13.89 10.51 -6.31
CA PRO A 133 13.02 9.34 -6.47
C PRO A 133 11.67 9.51 -5.75
N TYR A 134 10.67 8.72 -6.14
CA TYR A 134 9.42 8.66 -5.37
C TYR A 134 9.70 8.11 -3.97
N THR A 135 9.21 8.80 -2.95
CA THR A 135 9.03 8.20 -1.64
C THR A 135 7.62 7.62 -1.60
N ILE A 136 7.53 6.30 -1.41
CA ILE A 136 6.27 5.57 -1.31
C ILE A 136 6.10 5.15 0.15
N VAL A 137 4.96 5.52 0.74
CA VAL A 137 4.57 5.09 2.08
C VAL A 137 3.38 4.17 1.96
N ASP A 138 3.44 3.06 2.67
CA ASP A 138 2.41 2.04 2.76
C ASP A 138 2.07 1.88 4.25
N PHE A 139 0.86 2.27 4.62
CA PHE A 139 0.33 2.15 5.96
C PHE A 139 -0.15 0.73 6.20
N LYS A 140 0.09 0.23 7.42
CA LYS A 140 -0.32 -1.10 7.83
C LYS A 140 -0.80 -1.07 9.27
N THR A 141 -2.02 -1.53 9.49
CA THR A 141 -2.53 -1.86 10.83
C THR A 141 -2.11 -3.28 11.20
N THR A 142 -1.73 -3.49 12.46
CA THR A 142 -1.19 -4.78 12.92
C THR A 142 -1.40 -4.95 14.42
N MET A 143 -1.45 -6.21 14.86
CA MET A 143 -1.40 -6.60 16.28
C MET A 143 0.04 -6.85 16.77
N ALA A 144 1.05 -6.50 15.96
CA ALA A 144 2.44 -6.56 16.39
C ALA A 144 2.65 -5.67 17.63
N ARG A 145 3.48 -6.15 18.56
CA ARG A 145 3.75 -5.45 19.83
C ARG A 145 4.92 -4.47 19.71
N ASP A 146 5.79 -4.70 18.73
CA ASP A 146 7.01 -3.96 18.50
C ASP A 146 7.53 -4.20 17.07
N ALA A 147 8.62 -3.51 16.72
CA ALA A 147 9.24 -3.54 15.39
C ALA A 147 9.78 -4.90 15.00
N GLU A 148 10.29 -5.67 15.95
CA GLU A 148 10.83 -6.99 15.67
C GLU A 148 9.71 -7.98 15.40
N HIS A 149 8.66 -7.96 16.21
CA HIS A 149 7.45 -8.75 16.01
C HIS A 149 6.79 -8.41 14.67
N PHE A 150 6.70 -7.12 14.31
CA PHE A 150 6.18 -6.71 13.01
C PHE A 150 7.01 -7.27 11.85
N ARG A 151 8.34 -7.16 11.91
CA ARG A 151 9.23 -7.70 10.88
C ARG A 151 9.10 -9.22 10.78
N TRP A 152 9.01 -9.92 11.91
CA TRP A 152 8.79 -11.37 11.93
C TRP A 152 7.47 -11.76 11.25
N LEU A 153 6.36 -11.07 11.57
CA LEU A 153 5.07 -11.27 10.89
C LEU A 153 5.18 -10.98 9.38
N GLY A 154 5.91 -9.91 9.02
CA GLY A 154 6.14 -9.50 7.64
C GLY A 154 7.03 -10.45 6.83
N THR A 155 7.97 -11.17 7.45
CA THR A 155 8.86 -12.12 6.75
C THR A 155 8.17 -13.37 6.21
N LYS A 156 6.89 -13.60 6.54
CA LYS A 156 6.04 -14.61 5.86
C LYS A 156 5.35 -14.08 4.59
N ALA A 157 5.46 -12.78 4.29
CA ALA A 157 5.03 -12.15 3.04
C ALA A 157 6.27 -11.77 2.19
N PRO A 158 6.22 -11.85 0.85
CA PRO A 158 7.39 -11.62 0.02
C PRO A 158 7.73 -10.13 0.03
N ARG A 159 9.02 -9.83 0.25
CA ARG A 159 9.57 -8.47 0.33
C ARG A 159 9.42 -7.74 -1.00
N ALA A 160 8.63 -6.67 -1.00
CA ALA A 160 8.80 -5.49 -1.86
C ALA A 160 7.94 -4.34 -1.32
N MET A 161 8.35 -3.71 -0.22
CA MET A 161 7.98 -2.30 0.08
C MET A 161 8.71 -1.82 1.34
N ALA A 162 9.16 -0.56 1.30
CA ALA A 162 9.66 0.16 2.46
C ALA A 162 8.46 0.44 3.40
N ALA A 163 8.32 -0.38 4.44
CA ALA A 163 7.34 -0.12 5.50
C ALA A 163 7.89 0.95 6.43
N CYS A 164 7.28 2.14 6.43
CA CYS A 164 7.45 3.10 7.51
C CYS A 164 6.58 2.62 8.68
N GLY A 165 7.18 1.82 9.57
CA GLY A 165 6.53 1.44 10.83
C GLY A 165 6.57 2.64 11.78
N ALA A 166 5.42 3.26 12.02
CA ALA A 166 5.24 4.17 13.14
C ALA A 166 5.16 3.32 14.42
N PHE A 167 6.28 3.18 15.12
CA PHE A 167 6.29 2.71 16.51
C PHE A 167 6.12 3.94 17.40
N LEU A 168 5.03 3.97 18.17
CA LEU A 168 4.99 4.72 19.43
C LEU A 168 5.70 3.88 20.50
#